data_AF-A0A5N4A049-F1
#
_entry.id   AF-A0A5N4A049-F1
#
_cell.length_a   1.000
_cell.length_b   1.000
_cell.length_c   1.000
_cell.angle_alpha   90.00
_cell.angle_beta   90.00
_cell.angle_gamma   90.00
#
_symmetry.space_group_name_H-M   'P 1'
#
loop_
_entity.id
_entity.type
_entity.pdbx_description
1 polymer ?
#
loop_
_entity_poly.entity_id
_entity_poly.type
_entity_poly.pdbx_seq_one_letter_code
_entity_poly.pdbx_strand_id
1 'polypeptide(L)'
;MSIRRASAQFHIPKTTLIDKMKNKHKEGARPGAPTVLSSEEEQSLVEWILYLGRVGFPVTKGQLMESVAKLVASLGRPNTFKNGMPGRHWYEGFLARHTELSTRISQNLTQPRASITEQAIRN
;
A
#
# COMPACT_ATOMS: atom_id res chain seq x y z
N MET A 1 -28.33 -11.63 -25.16
CA MET A 1 -29.37 -11.72 -24.11
C MET A 1 -29.90 -10.32 -23.84
N SER A 2 -31.22 -10.10 -23.70
CA SER A 2 -31.75 -8.76 -23.38
C SER A 2 -31.49 -8.38 -21.92
N ILE A 3 -31.36 -7.09 -21.60
CA ILE A 3 -31.16 -6.59 -20.22
C ILE A 3 -32.26 -7.11 -19.28
N ARG A 4 -33.51 -7.18 -19.77
CA ARG A 4 -34.63 -7.73 -18.99
C ARG A 4 -34.43 -9.21 -18.66
N ARG A 5 -33.99 -10.01 -19.64
CA ARG A 5 -33.73 -11.45 -19.46
C ARG A 5 -32.53 -11.68 -18.54
N ALA A 6 -31.47 -10.89 -18.70
CA ALA A 6 -30.30 -10.93 -17.83
C ALA A 6 -30.65 -10.53 -16.38
N SER A 7 -31.49 -9.49 -16.20
CA SER A 7 -31.94 -9.06 -14.88
C SER A 7 -32.76 -10.14 -14.17
N ALA A 8 -33.68 -10.81 -14.88
CA ALA A 8 -34.47 -11.90 -14.32
C ALA A 8 -33.63 -13.16 -14.04
N GLN A 9 -32.68 -13.50 -14.91
CA GLN A 9 -31.86 -14.69 -14.77
C GLN A 9 -30.80 -14.54 -13.66
N PHE A 10 -30.12 -13.40 -13.60
CA PHE A 10 -29.00 -13.18 -12.67
C PHE A 10 -29.42 -12.40 -11.41
N HIS A 11 -30.69 -11.99 -11.30
CA HIS A 11 -31.21 -11.20 -10.17
C HIS A 11 -30.44 -9.88 -9.97
N ILE A 12 -29.86 -9.35 -11.04
CA ILE A 12 -29.14 -8.08 -11.05
C ILE A 12 -30.10 -6.97 -11.50
N PRO A 13 -30.18 -5.82 -10.81
CA PRO A 13 -30.97 -4.69 -11.25
C PRO A 13 -30.62 -4.25 -12.68
N LYS A 14 -31.64 -3.89 -13.47
CA LYS A 14 -31.45 -3.43 -14.85
C LYS A 14 -30.50 -2.23 -14.93
N THR A 15 -30.54 -1.34 -13.94
CA THR A 15 -29.67 -0.16 -13.83
C THR A 15 -28.20 -0.55 -13.75
N THR A 16 -27.85 -1.53 -12.93
CA THR A 16 -26.48 -2.06 -12.83
C THR A 16 -26.00 -2.64 -14.16
N LEU A 17 -26.84 -3.38 -14.87
CA LEU A 17 -26.53 -3.91 -16.19
C LEU A 17 -26.33 -2.81 -17.24
N ILE A 18 -27.13 -1.75 -17.18
CA ILE A 18 -26.99 -0.58 -18.07
C ILE A 18 -25.70 0.17 -17.76
N ASP A 19 -25.41 0.43 -16.49
CA ASP A 19 -24.18 1.12 -16.06
C ASP A 19 -22.92 0.33 -16.48
N LYS A 20 -22.99 -1.00 -16.41
CA LYS A 20 -21.97 -1.92 -16.93
C LYS A 20 -21.80 -1.80 -18.45
N MET A 21 -22.90 -1.83 -19.21
CA MET A 21 -22.85 -1.66 -20.67
C MET A 21 -22.33 -0.28 -21.10
N LYS A 22 -22.60 0.75 -20.30
CA LYS A 22 -22.12 2.11 -20.52
C LYS A 22 -20.68 2.33 -20.03
N ASN A 23 -20.00 1.31 -19.52
CA ASN A 23 -18.66 1.41 -18.92
C ASN A 23 -18.52 2.57 -17.91
N LYS A 24 -19.61 2.86 -17.18
CA LYS A 24 -19.67 3.99 -16.25
C LYS A 24 -18.65 3.85 -15.12
N HIS A 25 -18.32 2.62 -14.76
CA HIS A 25 -17.27 2.27 -13.82
C HIS A 25 -16.24 1.42 -14.54
N LYS A 26 -14.95 1.71 -14.31
CA LYS A 26 -13.86 0.88 -14.83
C LYS A 26 -13.90 -0.49 -14.15
N GLU A 27 -13.87 -1.55 -14.95
CA GLU A 27 -13.76 -2.91 -14.46
C GLU A 27 -12.51 -3.09 -13.60
N GLY A 28 -12.67 -3.66 -12.40
CA GLY A 28 -11.57 -3.87 -11.46
C GLY A 28 -11.07 -2.61 -10.74
N ALA A 29 -11.62 -1.42 -11.01
CA ALA A 29 -11.30 -0.23 -10.23
C ALA A 29 -11.90 -0.36 -8.82
N ARG A 30 -11.07 -0.18 -7.80
CA ARG A 30 -11.54 -0.14 -6.42
C ARG A 30 -12.38 1.12 -6.19
N PRO A 31 -13.58 1.01 -5.58
CA PRO A 31 -14.34 2.18 -5.18
C PRO A 31 -13.54 3.02 -4.18
N GLY A 32 -13.38 4.32 -4.45
CA GLY A 32 -12.69 5.25 -3.54
C GLY A 32 -11.83 6.28 -4.25
N ALA A 33 -11.26 7.20 -3.47
CA ALA A 33 -10.27 8.16 -3.97
C ALA A 33 -9.00 7.42 -4.41
N PRO A 34 -8.35 7.87 -5.51
CA PRO A 34 -7.09 7.29 -5.94
C PRO A 34 -6.02 7.44 -4.85
N THR A 35 -5.08 6.50 -4.82
CA THR A 35 -3.90 6.59 -3.96
C THR A 35 -3.04 7.78 -4.38
N VAL A 36 -2.36 8.40 -3.40
CA VAL A 36 -1.45 9.52 -3.67
C VAL A 36 -0.23 9.08 -4.49
N LEU A 37 0.19 7.83 -4.30
CA LEU A 37 1.25 7.18 -5.06
C LEU A 37 0.65 6.26 -6.12
N SER A 38 1.33 6.13 -7.26
CA SER A 38 0.99 5.14 -8.27
C SER A 38 1.36 3.73 -7.79
N SER A 39 0.80 2.72 -8.45
CA SER A 39 1.12 1.32 -8.12
C SER A 39 2.60 1.01 -8.31
N GLU A 40 3.24 1.61 -9.32
CA GLU A 40 4.68 1.42 -9.57
C GLU A 40 5.53 2.05 -8.47
N GLU A 41 5.17 3.26 -8.02
CA GLU A 41 5.85 3.96 -6.93
C GLU A 41 5.72 3.20 -5.61
N GLU A 42 4.53 2.67 -5.31
CA GLU A 42 4.34 1.81 -4.14
C GLU A 42 5.19 0.54 -4.22
N GLN A 43 5.30 -0.07 -5.40
CA GLN A 43 6.13 -1.26 -5.60
C GLN A 43 7.62 -0.97 -5.35
N SER A 44 8.14 0.13 -5.87
CA SER A 44 9.54 0.53 -5.61
C SER A 44 9.81 0.79 -4.12
N LEU A 45 8.84 1.37 -3.40
CA LEU A 45 8.95 1.55 -1.94
C LEU A 45 8.98 0.21 -1.20
N VAL A 46 8.13 -0.74 -1.60
CA VAL A 46 8.09 -2.08 -1.02
C VAL A 46 9.41 -2.81 -1.21
N GLU A 47 9.96 -2.78 -2.43
CA GLU A 47 11.26 -3.38 -2.74
C GLU A 47 12.39 -2.76 -1.90
N TRP A 48 12.40 -1.43 -1.77
CA TRP A 48 13.36 -0.73 -0.93
C TRP A 48 13.25 -1.14 0.56
N ILE A 49 12.04 -1.24 1.11
CA ILE A 49 11.81 -1.69 2.49
C ILE A 49 12.30 -3.13 2.68
N LEU A 50 11.98 -4.03 1.74
CA LEU A 50 12.39 -5.42 1.79
C LEU A 50 13.91 -5.57 1.69
N TYR A 51 14.55 -4.80 0.81
CA TYR A 51 16.00 -4.77 0.68
C TYR A 51 16.67 -4.33 1.98
N LEU A 52 16.24 -3.22 2.58
CA LEU A 52 16.80 -2.72 3.82
C LEU A 52 16.57 -3.70 4.99
N GLY A 53 15.41 -4.35 5.05
CA GLY A 53 15.14 -5.41 6.01
C GLY A 53 16.12 -6.59 5.90
N ARG A 54 16.46 -7.00 4.66
CA ARG A 54 17.44 -8.07 4.39
C ARG A 54 18.87 -7.68 4.78
N VAL A 55 19.28 -6.45 4.49
CA VAL A 55 20.65 -5.96 4.73
C VAL A 55 20.96 -5.73 6.21
N GLY A 56 19.94 -5.64 7.06
CA GLY A 56 20.16 -5.44 8.49
C GLY A 56 19.60 -4.14 9.05
N PHE A 57 18.82 -3.40 8.27
CA PHE A 57 18.31 -2.08 8.64
C PHE A 57 16.80 -2.01 8.40
N PRO A 58 15.95 -2.60 9.26
CA PRO A 58 14.51 -2.55 9.08
C PRO A 58 14.02 -1.10 9.09
N VAL A 59 13.21 -0.74 8.09
CA VAL A 59 12.61 0.60 8.00
C VAL A 59 11.52 0.73 9.04
N THR A 60 11.66 1.74 9.91
CA THR A 60 10.62 2.06 10.90
C THR A 60 9.44 2.79 10.26
N LYS A 61 8.28 2.75 10.91
CA LYS A 61 7.08 3.48 10.47
C LYS A 61 7.36 4.97 10.24
N GLY A 62 8.13 5.61 11.14
CA GLY A 62 8.48 7.04 11.04
C GLY A 62 9.31 7.34 9.79
N GLN A 63 10.37 6.55 9.56
CA GLN A 63 11.23 6.69 8.38
C GLN A 63 10.46 6.49 7.08
N LEU A 64 9.54 5.52 7.03
CA LEU A 64 8.70 5.33 5.85
C LEU A 64 7.83 6.57 5.58
N MET A 65 7.16 7.11 6.60
CA MET A 65 6.31 8.29 6.44
C MET A 65 7.12 9.51 5.99
N GLU A 66 8.32 9.71 6.53
CA GLU A 66 9.22 10.80 6.14
C GLU A 66 9.73 10.65 4.70
N SER A 67 10.19 9.45 4.31
CA SER A 67 10.64 9.17 2.95
C SER A 67 9.53 9.40 1.92
N VAL A 68 8.30 8.98 2.24
CA VAL A 68 7.14 9.19 1.37
C VAL A 68 6.78 10.68 1.31
N ALA A 69 6.81 11.41 2.43
CA ALA A 69 6.60 12.86 2.43
C ALA A 69 7.61 13.59 1.52
N LYS A 70 8.89 13.23 1.61
CA LYS A 70 9.96 13.77 0.76
C LYS A 70 9.74 13.41 -0.71
N LEU A 71 9.37 12.16 -1.00
CA LEU A 71 9.07 11.70 -2.36
C LEU A 71 7.94 12.52 -2.96
N VAL A 72 6.82 12.66 -2.25
CA VAL A 72 5.67 13.43 -2.74
C VAL A 72 6.01 14.92 -2.91
N ALA A 73 6.78 15.50 -1.99
CA ALA A 73 7.26 16.88 -2.12
C ALA A 73 8.15 17.07 -3.36
N SER A 74 9.06 16.13 -3.62
CA SER A 74 9.95 16.16 -4.80
C SER A 74 9.19 16.02 -6.13
N LEU A 75 8.10 15.25 -6.13
CA LEU A 75 7.24 15.07 -7.31
C LEU A 75 6.31 16.26 -7.56
N GLY A 76 6.22 17.23 -6.64
CA GLY A 76 5.38 18.43 -6.77
C GLY A 76 3.89 18.13 -6.93
N ARG A 77 3.43 16.94 -6.52
CA ARG A 77 2.03 16.53 -6.73
C ARG A 77 1.10 17.13 -5.67
N PRO A 78 -0.11 17.55 -6.06
CA PRO A 78 -1.14 17.89 -5.09
C PRO A 78 -1.48 16.63 -4.28
N ASN A 79 -1.22 16.69 -2.98
CA ASN A 79 -1.48 15.60 -2.07
C ASN A 79 -2.60 15.98 -1.08
N THR A 80 -3.29 14.97 -0.57
CA THR A 80 -4.31 15.12 0.49
C THR A 80 -3.71 14.97 1.89
N PHE A 81 -2.38 14.95 1.99
CA PHE A 81 -1.69 14.78 3.27
C PHE A 81 -1.77 16.08 4.08
N LYS A 82 -2.22 15.97 5.33
CA LYS A 82 -2.17 17.10 6.27
C LYS A 82 -0.70 17.49 6.48
N ASN A 83 -0.35 18.74 6.18
CA ASN A 83 1.01 19.27 6.25
C ASN A 83 2.04 18.50 5.39
N GLY A 84 1.60 17.86 4.30
CA GLY A 84 2.49 17.10 3.40
C GLY A 84 3.01 15.77 3.98
N MET A 85 2.51 15.35 5.15
CA MET A 85 2.95 14.11 5.80
C MET A 85 1.88 13.01 5.74
N PRO A 86 2.24 11.79 5.29
CA PRO A 86 1.33 10.66 5.31
C PRO A 86 0.84 10.37 6.73
N GLY A 87 -0.48 10.31 6.90
CA GLY A 87 -1.10 10.03 8.19
C GLY A 87 -1.18 8.54 8.51
N ARG A 88 -1.67 8.24 9.71
CA ARG A 88 -1.93 6.87 10.20
C ARG A 88 -2.74 6.03 9.20
N HIS A 89 -3.83 6.58 8.66
CA HIS A 89 -4.71 5.86 7.73
C HIS A 89 -4.02 5.52 6.41
N TRP A 90 -3.12 6.38 5.93
CA TRP A 90 -2.34 6.08 4.72
C TRP A 90 -1.43 4.88 4.97
N TYR A 91 -0.74 4.85 6.12
CA TYR A 91 0.14 3.74 6.49
C TYR A 91 -0.63 2.41 6.64
N GLU A 92 -1.76 2.42 7.33
CA GLU A 92 -2.63 1.25 7.47
C GLU A 92 -3.13 0.76 6.10
N GLY A 93 -3.56 1.67 5.23
CA GLY A 93 -3.97 1.35 3.87
C GLY A 93 -2.82 0.78 3.02
N PHE A 94 -1.61 1.33 3.15
CA PHE A 94 -0.41 0.84 2.46
C PHE A 94 -0.07 -0.58 2.89
N LEU A 95 -0.09 -0.88 4.19
CA LEU A 95 0.12 -2.25 4.68
C LEU A 95 -0.99 -3.23 4.26
N ALA A 96 -2.24 -2.76 4.19
CA ALA A 96 -3.35 -3.58 3.73
C ALA A 96 -3.27 -3.91 2.22
N ARG A 97 -2.62 -3.04 1.43
CA ARG A 97 -2.31 -3.31 0.02
C ARG A 97 -1.11 -4.25 -0.13
N HIS A 98 -0.12 -4.13 0.75
CA HIS A 98 1.16 -4.85 0.71
C HIS A 98 1.33 -5.77 1.92
N THR A 99 0.58 -6.88 1.95
CA THR A 99 0.55 -7.84 3.07
C THR A 99 1.90 -8.50 3.36
N GLU A 100 2.79 -8.55 2.36
CA GLU A 100 4.17 -9.03 2.50
C GLU A 100 4.99 -8.18 3.48
N LEU A 101 4.75 -6.87 3.51
CA LEU A 101 5.41 -5.97 4.46
C LEU A 101 4.85 -6.14 5.87
N SER A 102 3.53 -6.28 6.00
CA SER A 102 2.88 -6.45 7.31
C SER A 102 3.44 -7.65 8.07
N THR A 103 3.56 -8.79 7.39
CA THR A 103 4.11 -10.04 7.94
C THR A 103 5.58 -9.88 8.36
N ARG A 104 6.37 -9.14 7.59
CA ARG A 104 7.80 -8.93 7.86
C ARG A 104 8.04 -7.90 8.96
N ILE A 105 7.25 -6.83 9.04
CA ILE A 105 7.35 -5.83 10.12
C ILE A 105 6.99 -6.48 11.45
N SER A 106 5.97 -7.35 11.50
CA SER A 106 5.66 -8.14 12.71
C SER A 106 6.78 -9.10 13.09
N GLN A 107 7.48 -9.70 12.12
CA GLN A 107 8.62 -10.60 12.38
C GLN A 107 9.89 -9.86 12.82
N ASN A 108 10.13 -8.65 12.33
CA ASN A 108 11.28 -7.82 12.73
C ASN A 108 11.18 -7.27 14.16
N LEU A 109 10.01 -7.36 14.81
CA LEU A 109 9.90 -7.14 16.26
C LEU A 109 10.57 -8.25 17.10
N THR A 110 10.97 -9.37 16.48
CA THR A 110 11.42 -10.58 17.20
C THR A 110 12.89 -10.97 16.96
N GLN A 111 13.74 -10.13 16.35
CA GLN A 111 15.19 -10.42 16.33
C GLN A 111 16.00 -9.48 17.24
N PRO A 112 16.65 -10.02 18.29
CA PRO A 112 17.60 -9.28 19.11
C PRO A 112 18.88 -9.09 18.29
N ARG A 113 18.99 -7.99 17.55
CA ARG A 113 20.28 -7.59 16.95
C ARG A 113 21.27 -7.06 17.98
N ALA A 114 20.85 -6.94 19.24
CA ALA A 114 21.64 -6.40 20.35
C ALA A 114 22.13 -7.47 21.33
N SER A 115 22.58 -8.62 20.83
CA SER A 115 23.41 -9.53 21.63
C SER A 115 24.71 -9.84 20.91
N ILE A 116 25.42 -8.78 20.49
CA ILE A 116 26.87 -8.88 20.33
C ILE A 116 27.43 -8.67 21.73
N THR A 117 27.54 -9.76 22.51
CA THR A 117 28.34 -9.74 23.73
C THR A 117 29.83 -9.71 23.34
N GLU A 118 30.62 -8.97 24.12
CA GLU A 118 32.06 -8.77 23.94
C GLU A 118 32.84 -10.08 23.69
N GLN A 119 32.33 -11.20 24.23
CA GLN A 119 32.85 -12.56 24.06
C GLN A 119 32.86 -13.05 22.59
N ALA A 120 31.97 -12.55 21.73
CA ALA A 120 31.89 -12.98 20.32
C ALA A 120 32.91 -12.29 19.40
N ILE A 121 33.55 -11.20 19.86
CA ILE A 121 34.51 -10.40 19.08
C ILE A 121 35.94 -10.93 19.26
N ARG A 122 36.21 -11.75 20.29
CA ARG A 122 37.56 -12.13 20.70
C ARG A 122 37.95 -13.59 20.38
N ASN A 123 37.66 -14.06 19.15
CA ASN A 123 38.20 -15.32 18.63
C ASN A 123 38.98 -15.11 17.34
#